data_AF-A0A4S9Y8W9-F1
#
_entry.id   AF-A0A4S9Y8W9-F1
#
_cell.length_a   1.000
_cell.length_b   1.000
_cell.length_c   1.000
_cell.angle_alpha   90.00
_cell.angle_beta   90.00
_cell.angle_gamma   90.00
#
_symmetry.space_group_name_H-M   'P 1'
#
loop_
_entity.id
_entity.type
_entity.pdbx_description
1 polymer ?
#
loop_
_entity_poly.entity_id
_entity_poly.type
_entity_poly.pdbx_seq_one_letter_code
_entity_poly.pdbx_strand_id
1 'polypeptide(L)'
;MTGPLTLEYIAEGNANIVYTFKPIADEPVNLGVRRKLLRLRKDKSFIQSTQSQYITFQREFLPLFRPENIVEQTLITLDESLIESLNQRLAEHESTGARKDVRHGDRLAVDDHGLLMTDMTAQHGEFLFEIKPKWLQQSPDAPRDSIRCRTCALRVQRDHMKAGGAVIPTRGGFCPLGLIDVDIEERRRAFRNIIEAQANELSHTTVGEIVNYLAEEGYQVLSDLRKHQAQFDKHGLLGRDPEDISDDYSKAMTLRDCMLFVKGSLNAFANTADIRLADLDFKHAHPDKVQRWKSTERTLVDQGWYTSTEVDEGAAGT
;
A
#
# COMPACT_ATOMS: atom_id res chain seq x y z
N MET A 1 29.40 20.28 -1.12
CA MET A 1 28.79 21.16 -2.13
C MET A 1 27.81 20.29 -2.92
N THR A 2 26.51 20.49 -2.74
CA THR A 2 25.47 19.79 -3.51
C THR A 2 25.27 20.56 -4.82
N GLY A 3 25.63 19.96 -5.96
CA GLY A 3 25.30 20.53 -7.26
C GLY A 3 23.78 20.78 -7.38
N PRO A 4 23.35 21.66 -8.29
CA PRO A 4 21.95 22.04 -8.40
C PRO A 4 21.08 20.82 -8.79
N LEU A 5 19.95 20.63 -8.10
CA LEU A 5 19.01 19.52 -8.28
C LEU A 5 17.64 20.04 -8.74
N THR A 6 16.99 19.31 -9.63
CA THR A 6 15.57 19.47 -9.97
C THR A 6 14.75 18.33 -9.37
N LEU A 7 13.46 18.59 -9.16
CA LEU A 7 12.48 17.58 -8.79
C LEU A 7 11.71 17.16 -10.04
N GLU A 8 11.61 15.86 -10.26
CA GLU A 8 10.79 15.25 -11.32
C GLU A 8 9.64 14.48 -10.69
N TYR A 9 8.43 14.69 -11.23
CA TYR A 9 7.22 13.99 -10.81
C TYR A 9 7.32 12.50 -11.17
N ILE A 10 7.10 11.60 -10.21
CA ILE A 10 7.12 10.14 -10.48
C ILE A 10 5.75 9.48 -10.32
N ALA A 11 5.01 9.84 -9.26
CA ALA A 11 3.78 9.17 -8.90
C ALA A 11 2.94 10.03 -7.95
N GLU A 12 1.63 9.76 -7.93
CA GLU A 12 0.74 10.34 -6.93
C GLU A 12 -0.36 9.38 -6.48
N GLY A 13 -0.67 9.44 -5.19
CA GLY A 13 -1.82 8.80 -4.58
C GLY A 13 -2.97 9.78 -4.36
N ASN A 14 -3.95 9.37 -3.53
CA ASN A 14 -5.03 10.28 -3.13
C ASN A 14 -4.56 11.38 -2.17
N ALA A 15 -3.52 11.10 -1.39
CA ALA A 15 -3.08 11.97 -0.30
C ALA A 15 -1.73 12.64 -0.55
N ASN A 16 -0.89 12.09 -1.43
CA ASN A 16 0.51 12.50 -1.56
C ASN A 16 0.94 12.49 -3.02
N ILE A 17 1.95 13.30 -3.32
CA ILE A 17 2.70 13.30 -4.58
C ILE A 17 4.15 12.99 -4.24
N VAL A 18 4.80 12.17 -5.07
CA VAL A 18 6.19 11.75 -4.88
C VAL A 18 7.02 12.25 -6.06
N TYR A 19 8.19 12.78 -5.73
CA TYR A 19 9.17 13.30 -6.67
C TYR A 19 10.51 12.58 -6.51
N THR A 20 11.26 12.46 -7.59
CA THR A 20 12.67 12.05 -7.58
C THR A 20 13.59 13.26 -7.81
N PHE A 21 14.84 13.17 -7.38
CA PHE A 21 15.84 14.20 -7.59
C PHE A 21 16.65 13.93 -8.86
N LYS A 22 16.67 14.90 -9.78
CA LYS A 22 17.49 14.87 -10.99
C LYS A 22 18.59 15.93 -10.94
N PRO A 23 19.81 15.61 -11.39
CA PRO A 23 20.87 16.60 -11.51
C PRO A 23 20.54 17.67 -12.54
N ILE A 24 20.82 18.94 -12.24
CA ILE A 24 20.85 20.02 -13.22
C ILE A 24 22.30 20.06 -13.75
N ALA A 25 22.55 19.42 -14.90
CA ALA A 25 23.87 19.17 -15.53
C ALA A 25 24.65 17.93 -15.02
N ASP A 26 25.71 17.54 -15.73
CA ASP A 26 26.59 16.37 -15.44
C ASP A 26 27.42 16.51 -14.14
N GLU A 27 27.04 17.40 -13.24
CA GLU A 27 27.74 17.59 -11.98
C GLU A 27 27.54 16.41 -11.01
N PRO A 28 28.59 16.02 -10.27
CA PRO A 28 28.50 14.97 -9.27
C PRO A 28 27.59 15.42 -8.12
N VAL A 29 26.42 14.80 -8.05
CA VAL A 29 25.49 14.96 -6.93
C VAL A 29 25.93 14.10 -5.76
N ASN A 30 25.68 14.56 -4.53
CA ASN A 30 25.77 13.70 -3.35
C ASN A 30 24.88 12.45 -3.53
N LEU A 31 25.51 11.28 -3.69
CA LEU A 31 24.83 10.00 -3.89
C LEU A 31 23.75 9.70 -2.83
N GLY A 32 23.89 10.26 -1.62
CA GLY A 32 22.90 10.15 -0.55
C GLY A 32 21.54 10.75 -0.91
N VAL A 33 21.50 11.82 -1.70
CA VAL A 33 20.24 12.47 -2.13
C VAL A 33 19.65 11.80 -3.36
N ARG A 34 20.48 11.29 -4.29
CA ARG A 34 20.00 10.55 -5.49
C ARG A 34 19.28 9.23 -5.15
N ARG A 35 19.45 8.70 -3.94
CA ARG A 35 18.80 7.47 -3.48
C ARG A 35 17.60 7.73 -2.57
N LYS A 36 17.04 8.94 -2.64
CA LYS A 36 15.87 9.35 -1.87
C LYS A 36 14.79 9.88 -2.80
N LEU A 37 13.55 9.75 -2.36
CA LEU A 37 12.37 10.34 -2.98
C LEU A 37 11.81 11.42 -2.05
N LEU A 38 11.28 12.50 -2.62
CA LEU A 38 10.58 13.52 -1.87
C LEU A 38 9.07 13.28 -1.94
N ARG A 39 8.46 12.98 -0.80
CA ARG A 39 7.01 12.87 -0.65
C ARG A 39 6.45 14.16 -0.06
N LEU A 40 5.48 14.73 -0.76
CA LEU A 40 4.75 15.93 -0.37
C LEU A 40 3.25 15.63 -0.26
N ARG A 41 2.59 16.19 0.74
CA ARG A 41 1.15 15.97 0.92
C ARG A 41 0.32 16.88 0.00
N LYS A 42 -0.84 16.38 -0.39
CA LYS A 42 -1.86 17.17 -1.10
C LYS A 42 -2.64 18.05 -0.15
N ASP A 43 -3.21 19.12 -0.70
CA ASP A 43 -4.13 19.99 0.01
C ASP A 43 -5.52 19.33 0.11
N LYS A 44 -5.70 18.55 1.17
CA LYS A 44 -6.99 17.95 1.53
C LYS A 44 -7.20 18.11 3.02
N SER A 45 -8.40 18.56 3.40
CA SER A 45 -8.78 18.85 4.79
C SER A 45 -8.64 17.66 5.75
N PHE A 46 -8.77 16.42 5.26
CA PHE A 46 -8.66 15.21 6.07
C PHE A 46 -7.21 14.72 6.26
N ILE A 47 -6.22 15.38 5.65
CA ILE A 47 -4.80 15.00 5.74
C ILE A 47 -4.12 15.88 6.78
N GLN A 48 -3.48 15.26 7.77
CA GLN A 48 -2.70 15.98 8.78
C GLN A 48 -1.43 16.63 8.18
N SER A 49 -0.80 17.55 8.91
CA SER A 49 0.49 18.11 8.50
C SER A 49 1.55 17.01 8.34
N THR A 50 2.54 17.26 7.48
CA THR A 50 3.64 16.31 7.24
C THR A 50 4.38 15.97 8.55
N GLN A 51 4.64 16.98 9.39
CA GLN A 51 5.29 16.79 10.68
C GLN A 51 4.47 15.89 11.63
N SER A 52 3.15 16.07 11.72
CA SER A 52 2.29 15.21 12.56
C SER A 52 2.24 13.77 12.07
N GLN A 53 2.18 13.56 10.75
CA GLN A 53 2.28 12.22 10.15
C GLN A 53 3.61 11.56 10.50
N TYR A 54 4.72 12.30 10.40
CA TYR A 54 6.05 11.79 10.72
C TYR A 54 6.21 11.38 12.19
N ILE A 55 5.79 12.24 13.12
CA ILE A 55 5.84 11.95 14.56
C ILE A 55 5.03 10.70 14.88
N THR A 56 3.83 10.58 14.28
CA THR A 56 2.98 9.40 14.47
C THR A 56 3.64 8.15 13.89
N PHE A 57 4.24 8.23 12.70
CA PHE A 57 4.97 7.12 12.09
C PHE A 57 6.13 6.63 12.96
N GLN A 58 6.96 7.55 13.45
CA GLN A 58 8.10 7.23 14.32
C GLN A 58 7.66 6.59 15.64
N ARG A 59 6.55 7.05 16.23
CA ARG A 59 6.07 6.54 17.50
C ARG A 59 5.34 5.21 17.37
N GLU A 60 4.48 5.07 16.36
CA GLU A 60 3.51 3.97 16.28
C GLU A 60 3.94 2.82 15.38
N PHE A 61 4.71 3.08 14.32
CA PHE A 61 4.99 2.08 13.28
C PHE A 61 6.46 1.71 13.16
N LEU A 62 7.37 2.67 13.30
CA LEU A 62 8.82 2.40 13.23
C LEU A 62 9.28 1.34 14.25
N PRO A 63 8.79 1.31 15.52
CA PRO A 63 9.23 0.31 16.50
C PRO A 63 8.70 -1.10 16.25
N LEU A 64 7.72 -1.27 15.35
CA LEU A 64 7.08 -2.56 15.10
C LEU A 64 7.91 -3.47 14.18
N PHE A 65 8.80 -2.89 13.39
CA PHE A 65 9.53 -3.59 12.34
C PHE A 65 11.03 -3.36 12.47
N ARG A 66 11.80 -4.28 11.90
CA ARG A 66 13.25 -4.06 11.78
C ARG A 66 13.50 -2.87 10.84
N PRO A 67 14.51 -2.02 11.09
CA PRO A 67 14.80 -0.85 10.27
C PRO A 67 15.00 -1.17 8.77
N GLU A 68 15.56 -2.34 8.46
CA GLU A 68 15.75 -2.82 7.09
C GLU A 68 14.44 -3.15 6.37
N ASN A 69 13.40 -3.54 7.10
CA ASN A 69 12.11 -3.99 6.55
C ASN A 69 11.09 -2.86 6.40
N ILE A 70 11.49 -1.61 6.59
CA ILE A 70 10.61 -0.44 6.52
C ILE A 70 11.26 0.65 5.67
N VAL A 71 10.45 1.35 4.86
CA VAL A 71 10.93 2.52 4.11
C VAL A 71 11.25 3.61 5.12
N GLU A 72 12.54 3.90 5.24
CA GLU A 72 13.05 4.98 6.07
C GLU A 72 12.50 6.32 5.60
N GLN A 73 12.14 7.16 6.56
CA GLN A 73 11.62 8.50 6.33
C GLN A 73 12.41 9.52 7.16
N THR A 74 12.71 10.66 6.56
CA THR A 74 13.35 11.80 7.22
C THR A 74 12.54 13.04 6.95
N LEU A 75 12.17 13.75 8.03
CA LEU A 75 11.51 15.05 7.92
C LEU A 75 12.51 16.11 7.46
N ILE A 76 12.13 16.88 6.46
CA ILE A 76 12.90 18.03 5.98
C ILE A 76 12.04 19.29 5.97
N THR A 77 12.68 20.45 6.10
CA THR A 77 12.04 21.75 5.92
C THR A 77 11.96 22.10 4.44
N LEU A 78 10.86 22.73 4.02
CA LEU A 78 10.61 23.19 2.67
C LEU A 78 10.52 24.71 2.63
N ASP A 79 10.83 25.26 1.46
CA ASP A 79 10.58 26.66 1.14
C ASP A 79 9.18 26.77 0.51
N GLU A 80 8.39 27.77 0.90
CA GLU A 80 7.07 28.03 0.32
C GLU A 80 7.15 28.23 -1.20
N SER A 81 8.20 28.90 -1.69
CA SER A 81 8.44 29.11 -3.12
C SER A 81 8.63 27.80 -3.90
N LEU A 82 9.14 26.75 -3.24
CA LEU A 82 9.24 25.42 -3.84
C LEU A 82 7.85 24.81 -4.07
N ILE A 83 6.95 24.95 -3.09
CA ILE A 83 5.57 24.44 -3.18
C ILE A 83 4.81 25.17 -4.27
N GLU A 84 4.92 26.50 -4.35
CA GLU A 84 4.33 27.31 -5.42
C GLU A 84 4.81 26.86 -6.81
N SER A 85 6.13 26.72 -6.98
CA SER A 85 6.73 26.24 -8.23
C SER A 85 6.28 24.83 -8.63
N LEU A 86 6.13 23.92 -7.66
CA LEU A 86 5.63 22.57 -7.92
C LEU A 86 4.13 22.59 -8.29
N ASN A 87 3.33 23.44 -7.65
CA ASN A 87 1.91 23.60 -7.99
C ASN A 87 1.69 24.18 -9.39
N GLN A 88 2.56 25.08 -9.85
CA GLN A 88 2.56 25.54 -11.24
C GLN A 88 2.85 24.40 -12.22
N ARG A 89 3.89 23.59 -11.96
CA ARG A 89 4.21 22.40 -12.77
C ARG A 89 3.08 21.37 -12.80
N LEU A 90 2.33 21.19 -11.71
CA LEU A 90 1.16 20.33 -11.71
C LEU A 90 0.07 20.84 -12.68
N ALA A 91 -0.15 22.15 -12.77
CA ALA A 91 -1.08 22.72 -13.74
C ALA A 91 -0.59 22.52 -15.19
N GLU A 92 0.73 22.64 -15.42
CA GLU A 92 1.33 22.34 -16.72
C GLU A 92 1.15 20.86 -17.10
N HIS A 93 1.36 19.93 -16.16
CA HIS A 93 1.13 18.50 -16.38
C HIS A 93 -0.34 18.18 -16.69
N GLU A 94 -1.28 18.92 -16.12
CA GLU A 94 -2.71 18.80 -16.48
C GLU A 94 -2.96 19.25 -17.92
N SER A 95 -2.43 20.42 -18.30
CA SER A 95 -2.60 20.98 -19.65
C SER A 95 -1.95 20.13 -20.75
N THR A 96 -0.88 19.40 -20.43
CA THR A 96 -0.12 18.56 -21.37
C THR A 96 -0.57 17.10 -21.38
N GLY A 97 -1.51 16.71 -20.50
CA GLY A 97 -1.96 15.32 -20.35
C GLY A 97 -0.95 14.40 -19.65
N ALA A 98 0.15 14.95 -19.11
CA ALA A 98 1.12 14.18 -18.32
C ALA A 98 0.55 13.73 -16.95
N ARG A 99 -0.52 14.38 -16.48
CA ARG A 99 -1.22 14.05 -15.24
C ARG A 99 -2.59 13.41 -15.52
N LYS A 100 -2.90 12.32 -14.78
CA LYS A 100 -4.18 11.61 -14.89
C LYS A 100 -5.37 12.52 -14.55
N ASP A 101 -6.42 12.49 -15.38
CA ASP A 101 -7.63 13.32 -15.23
C ASP A 101 -8.27 13.24 -13.84
N VAL A 102 -8.32 12.05 -13.25
CA VAL A 102 -8.88 11.83 -11.90
C VAL A 102 -8.11 12.56 -10.78
N ARG A 103 -6.96 13.15 -11.10
CA ARG A 103 -6.09 13.92 -10.20
C ARG A 103 -6.10 15.41 -10.52
N HIS A 104 -6.78 15.84 -11.58
CA HIS A 104 -6.82 17.25 -11.96
C HIS A 104 -7.44 18.09 -10.85
N GLY A 105 -6.88 19.28 -10.63
CA GLY A 105 -7.28 20.20 -9.56
C GLY A 105 -6.68 19.88 -8.18
N ASP A 106 -6.18 18.67 -7.92
CA ASP A 106 -5.43 18.40 -6.68
C ASP A 106 -4.13 19.20 -6.68
N ARG A 107 -3.81 19.88 -5.59
CA ARG A 107 -2.55 20.64 -5.40
C ARG A 107 -1.80 20.17 -4.17
N LEU A 108 -0.54 20.55 -4.06
CA LEU A 108 0.24 20.43 -2.84
C LEU A 108 -0.25 21.47 -1.82
N ALA A 109 -0.30 21.05 -0.55
CA ALA A 109 -0.59 21.97 0.53
C ALA A 109 0.60 22.88 0.82
N VAL A 110 0.34 24.09 1.30
CA VAL A 110 1.36 24.92 1.95
C VAL A 110 1.70 24.25 3.28
N ASP A 111 2.85 23.58 3.33
CA ASP A 111 3.38 22.89 4.50
C ASP A 111 4.89 23.15 4.57
N ASP A 112 5.37 23.53 5.75
CA ASP A 112 6.79 23.82 5.98
C ASP A 112 7.66 22.57 5.89
N HIS A 113 7.06 21.37 5.77
CA HIS A 113 7.79 20.11 5.79
C HIS A 113 7.43 19.12 4.68
N GLY A 114 8.45 18.36 4.29
CA GLY A 114 8.37 17.22 3.38
C GLY A 114 9.02 15.98 3.98
N LEU A 115 8.84 14.82 3.32
CA LEU A 115 9.48 13.57 3.72
C LEU A 115 10.45 13.11 2.65
N LEU A 116 11.72 12.96 3.03
CA LEU A 116 12.69 12.19 2.25
C LEU A 116 12.52 10.70 2.58
N MET A 117 12.25 9.90 1.58
CA MET A 117 12.01 8.46 1.71
C MET A 117 13.11 7.67 1.01
N THR A 118 13.41 6.46 1.48
CA THR A 118 14.25 5.53 0.70
C THR A 118 13.65 5.28 -0.68
N ASP A 119 14.50 5.37 -1.71
CA ASP A 119 14.09 5.13 -3.09
C ASP A 119 13.98 3.62 -3.41
N MET A 120 12.74 3.16 -3.50
CA MET A 120 12.40 1.79 -3.91
C MET A 120 12.08 1.67 -5.40
N THR A 121 12.27 2.71 -6.21
CA THR A 121 12.11 2.61 -7.67
C THR A 121 13.15 1.66 -8.28
N ALA A 122 12.75 0.93 -9.32
CA ALA A 122 13.64 0.06 -10.06
C ALA A 122 14.57 0.87 -10.97
N GLN A 123 15.88 0.61 -10.89
CA GLN A 123 16.86 1.11 -11.83
C GLN A 123 17.06 0.15 -13.02
N HIS A 124 17.91 0.53 -13.97
CA HIS A 124 18.22 -0.34 -15.11
C HIS A 124 18.78 -1.70 -14.64
N GLY A 125 18.13 -2.79 -15.06
CA GLY A 125 18.48 -4.16 -14.66
C GLY A 125 17.89 -4.61 -13.31
N GLU A 126 17.05 -3.78 -12.68
CA GLU A 126 16.28 -4.13 -11.49
C GLU A 126 14.79 -4.28 -11.81
N PHE A 127 14.09 -5.00 -10.94
CA PHE A 127 12.63 -5.08 -10.93
C PHE A 127 12.09 -4.62 -9.58
N LEU A 128 10.90 -4.03 -9.63
CA LEU A 128 10.11 -3.65 -8.46
C LEU A 128 8.77 -4.38 -8.52
N PHE A 129 8.41 -5.02 -7.42
CA PHE A 129 7.07 -5.55 -7.19
C PHE A 129 6.41 -4.81 -6.05
N GLU A 130 5.14 -4.47 -6.28
CA GLU A 130 4.30 -3.81 -5.29
C GLU A 130 3.23 -4.79 -4.81
N ILE A 131 3.24 -5.09 -3.52
CA ILE A 131 2.29 -6.05 -2.92
C ILE A 131 1.54 -5.35 -1.81
N LYS A 132 0.21 -5.19 -1.95
CA LYS A 132 -0.64 -4.81 -0.81
C LYS A 132 -1.08 -6.09 -0.09
N PRO A 133 -0.51 -6.45 1.07
CA PRO A 133 -0.72 -7.78 1.67
C PRO A 133 -2.14 -7.96 2.21
N LYS A 134 -2.85 -6.86 2.49
CA LYS A 134 -4.22 -6.85 3.04
C LYS A 134 -4.29 -7.51 4.42
N TRP A 135 -5.37 -8.23 4.67
CA TRP A 135 -5.67 -8.89 5.94
C TRP A 135 -4.98 -10.24 5.99
N LEU A 136 -3.86 -10.34 6.70
CA LEU A 136 -3.07 -11.57 6.82
C LEU A 136 -3.60 -12.54 7.88
N GLN A 137 -4.76 -12.23 8.45
CA GLN A 137 -5.54 -13.10 9.30
C GLN A 137 -7.01 -12.94 8.98
N GLN A 138 -7.82 -13.94 9.34
CA GLN A 138 -9.27 -13.83 9.20
C GLN A 138 -9.79 -12.66 10.06
N SER A 139 -10.86 -12.01 9.58
CA SER A 139 -11.57 -11.00 10.38
C SER A 139 -12.12 -11.64 11.65
N PRO A 140 -11.93 -11.03 12.84
CA PRO A 140 -12.56 -11.53 14.07
C PRO A 140 -14.10 -11.49 14.02
N ASP A 141 -14.68 -10.65 13.15
CA ASP A 141 -16.14 -10.57 12.94
C ASP A 141 -16.64 -11.63 11.94
N ALA A 142 -15.75 -12.37 11.26
CA ALA A 142 -16.16 -13.36 10.27
C ALA A 142 -16.88 -14.56 10.95
N PRO A 143 -17.93 -15.11 10.34
CA PRO A 143 -18.58 -16.34 10.79
C PRO A 143 -17.60 -17.51 10.95
N ARG A 144 -17.88 -18.44 11.87
CA ARG A 144 -16.99 -19.59 12.14
C ARG A 144 -16.89 -20.56 10.96
N ASP A 145 -17.93 -20.63 10.15
CA ASP A 145 -18.06 -21.44 8.93
C ASP A 145 -17.61 -20.69 7.66
N SER A 146 -16.91 -19.56 7.81
CA SER A 146 -16.35 -18.81 6.70
C SER A 146 -15.43 -19.68 5.82
N ILE A 147 -15.73 -19.74 4.52
CA ILE A 147 -14.87 -20.39 3.52
C ILE A 147 -13.99 -19.38 2.77
N ARG A 148 -14.33 -18.08 2.85
CA ARG A 148 -13.53 -16.99 2.28
C ARG A 148 -12.88 -16.18 3.40
N CYS A 149 -11.67 -15.67 3.17
CA CYS A 149 -11.13 -14.61 4.02
C CYS A 149 -11.82 -13.27 3.69
N ARG A 150 -11.70 -12.28 4.58
CA ARG A 150 -12.30 -10.94 4.37
C ARG A 150 -11.97 -10.34 3.01
N THR A 151 -10.72 -10.45 2.57
CA THR A 151 -10.27 -9.89 1.29
C THR A 151 -10.91 -10.61 0.10
N CYS A 152 -11.05 -11.93 0.18
CA CYS A 152 -11.73 -12.72 -0.83
C CYS A 152 -13.24 -12.41 -0.86
N ALA A 153 -13.90 -12.35 0.30
CA ALA A 153 -15.31 -11.99 0.42
C ALA A 153 -15.59 -10.59 -0.18
N LEU A 154 -14.77 -9.60 0.18
CA LEU A 154 -14.89 -8.23 -0.35
C LEU A 154 -14.62 -8.14 -1.85
N ARG A 155 -13.69 -8.95 -2.38
CA ARG A 155 -13.43 -9.00 -3.82
C ARG A 155 -14.63 -9.55 -4.57
N VAL A 156 -15.15 -10.70 -4.14
CA VAL A 156 -16.33 -11.33 -4.77
C VAL A 156 -17.54 -10.39 -4.73
N GLN A 157 -17.80 -9.74 -3.58
CA GLN A 157 -18.86 -8.72 -3.46
C GLN A 157 -18.69 -7.60 -4.51
N ARG A 158 -17.49 -7.03 -4.63
CA ARG A 158 -17.24 -5.93 -5.56
C ARG A 158 -17.34 -6.36 -7.02
N ASP A 159 -16.88 -7.56 -7.34
CA ASP A 159 -16.93 -8.09 -8.69
C ASP A 159 -18.39 -8.39 -9.07
N HIS A 160 -19.19 -8.93 -8.15
CA HIS A 160 -20.63 -9.13 -8.33
C HIS A 160 -21.34 -7.79 -8.60
N MET A 161 -21.07 -6.75 -7.79
CA MET A 161 -21.66 -5.41 -7.96
C MET A 161 -21.27 -4.73 -9.28
N LYS A 162 -20.09 -5.04 -9.83
CA LYS A 162 -19.63 -4.49 -11.12
C LYS A 162 -20.18 -5.24 -12.33
N ALA A 163 -20.36 -6.55 -12.19
CA ALA A 163 -20.64 -7.43 -13.32
C ALA A 163 -22.12 -7.77 -13.52
N GLY A 164 -23.01 -7.38 -12.59
CA GLY A 164 -24.43 -7.76 -12.66
C GLY A 164 -24.67 -9.27 -12.71
N GLY A 165 -23.74 -10.09 -12.19
CA GLY A 165 -23.89 -11.54 -12.07
C GLY A 165 -22.73 -12.41 -12.58
N ALA A 166 -21.82 -11.92 -13.44
CA ALA A 166 -20.70 -12.74 -13.95
C ALA A 166 -19.32 -12.32 -13.39
N VAL A 167 -18.82 -13.04 -12.37
CA VAL A 167 -17.53 -12.74 -11.73
C VAL A 167 -16.36 -13.24 -12.58
N ILE A 168 -15.59 -12.34 -13.19
CA ILE A 168 -14.28 -12.66 -13.78
C ILE A 168 -13.22 -12.43 -12.71
N PRO A 169 -12.36 -13.42 -12.38
CA PRO A 169 -11.25 -13.23 -11.45
C PRO A 169 -10.34 -12.09 -11.93
N THR A 170 -10.17 -11.06 -11.10
CA THR A 170 -9.24 -9.97 -11.41
C THR A 170 -7.82 -10.53 -11.51
N ARG A 171 -7.09 -10.22 -12.60
CA ARG A 171 -5.67 -10.60 -12.77
C ARG A 171 -4.87 -10.14 -11.54
N GLY A 172 -4.05 -11.03 -10.98
CA GLY A 172 -3.31 -10.76 -9.74
C GLY A 172 -4.12 -10.93 -8.45
N GLY A 173 -5.34 -11.46 -8.52
CA GLY A 173 -6.12 -11.83 -7.34
C GLY A 173 -5.49 -12.98 -6.56
N PHE A 174 -5.30 -12.79 -5.26
CA PHE A 174 -4.81 -13.82 -4.34
C PHE A 174 -5.62 -13.83 -3.03
N CYS A 175 -5.50 -14.90 -2.25
CA CYS A 175 -5.95 -14.93 -0.86
C CYS A 175 -4.77 -14.50 0.04
N PRO A 176 -4.89 -13.41 0.82
CA PRO A 176 -3.84 -12.99 1.76
C PRO A 176 -3.39 -14.06 2.75
N LEU A 177 -4.30 -14.95 3.17
CA LEU A 177 -3.94 -16.04 4.07
C LEU A 177 -2.94 -17.01 3.41
N GLY A 178 -2.99 -17.16 2.09
CA GLY A 178 -2.02 -17.96 1.36
C GLY A 178 -0.60 -17.41 1.43
N LEU A 179 -0.40 -16.10 1.63
CA LEU A 179 0.95 -15.51 1.76
C LEU A 179 1.66 -15.87 3.08
N ILE A 180 0.89 -16.25 4.09
CA ILE A 180 1.35 -16.57 5.45
C ILE A 180 1.00 -17.98 5.85
N ASP A 181 0.59 -18.81 4.89
CA ASP A 181 0.26 -20.20 5.14
C ASP A 181 1.50 -20.94 5.67
N VAL A 182 1.29 -21.99 6.46
CA VAL A 182 2.39 -22.83 6.94
C VAL A 182 2.97 -23.67 5.81
N ASP A 183 2.15 -24.03 4.82
CA ASP A 183 2.58 -24.74 3.63
C ASP A 183 3.29 -23.76 2.66
N ILE A 184 4.54 -24.09 2.31
CA ILE A 184 5.33 -23.29 1.38
C ILE A 184 4.75 -23.30 -0.04
N GLU A 185 4.07 -24.36 -0.46
CA GLU A 185 3.46 -24.42 -1.80
C GLU A 185 2.27 -23.47 -1.92
N GLU A 186 1.51 -23.32 -0.84
CA GLU A 186 0.44 -22.33 -0.72
C GLU A 186 0.99 -20.90 -0.84
N ARG A 187 2.10 -20.63 -0.14
CA ARG A 187 2.83 -19.35 -0.24
C ARG A 187 3.34 -19.09 -1.65
N ARG A 188 4.00 -20.08 -2.25
CA ARG A 188 4.50 -20.01 -3.64
C ARG A 188 3.36 -19.70 -4.61
N ARG A 189 2.21 -20.37 -4.49
CA ARG A 189 1.06 -20.11 -5.36
C ARG A 189 0.52 -18.69 -5.18
N ALA A 190 0.38 -18.22 -3.94
CA ALA A 190 -0.12 -16.88 -3.66
C ALA A 190 0.82 -15.79 -4.21
N PHE A 191 2.13 -15.91 -3.99
CA PHE A 191 3.12 -14.99 -4.55
C PHE A 191 3.18 -15.07 -6.07
N ARG A 192 3.15 -16.27 -6.66
CA ARG A 192 3.18 -16.46 -8.12
C ARG A 192 2.07 -15.66 -8.82
N ASN A 193 0.83 -15.74 -8.32
CA ASN A 193 -0.29 -14.98 -8.89
C ASN A 193 -0.04 -13.47 -8.90
N ILE A 194 0.61 -12.95 -7.85
CA ILE A 194 0.93 -11.52 -7.71
C ILE A 194 2.06 -11.12 -8.66
N ILE A 195 3.12 -11.93 -8.70
CA ILE A 195 4.33 -11.64 -9.49
C ILE A 195 4.02 -11.75 -10.97
N GLU A 196 3.35 -12.81 -11.44
CA GLU A 196 2.98 -12.99 -12.85
C GLU A 196 2.03 -11.89 -13.38
N ALA A 197 1.27 -11.24 -12.49
CA ALA A 197 0.45 -10.09 -12.84
C ALA A 197 1.28 -8.80 -13.11
N GLN A 198 2.50 -8.72 -12.57
CA GLN A 198 3.40 -7.56 -12.66
C GLN A 198 4.63 -7.82 -13.55
N ALA A 199 4.96 -9.08 -13.79
CA ALA A 199 6.20 -9.55 -14.38
C ALA A 199 6.23 -9.49 -15.92
N ASN A 200 5.63 -8.47 -16.56
CA ASN A 200 5.32 -8.42 -18.00
C ASN A 200 6.50 -8.71 -18.97
N GLU A 201 7.73 -8.86 -18.50
CA GLU A 201 8.94 -9.12 -19.30
C GLU A 201 9.89 -10.16 -18.66
N LEU A 202 9.49 -10.85 -17.58
CA LEU A 202 10.35 -11.81 -16.90
C LEU A 202 10.17 -13.24 -17.44
N SER A 203 11.28 -13.99 -17.47
CA SER A 203 11.23 -15.41 -17.76
C SER A 203 10.52 -16.19 -16.65
N HIS A 204 9.90 -17.33 -16.99
CA HIS A 204 9.30 -18.23 -15.99
C HIS A 204 10.29 -18.69 -14.91
N THR A 205 11.57 -18.87 -15.27
CA THR A 205 12.63 -19.24 -14.32
C THR A 205 12.86 -18.12 -13.32
N THR A 206 13.04 -16.88 -13.78
CA THR A 206 13.23 -15.70 -12.93
C THR A 206 12.04 -15.48 -12.00
N VAL A 207 10.81 -15.62 -12.52
CA VAL A 207 9.59 -15.57 -11.69
C VAL A 207 9.62 -16.65 -10.62
N GLY A 208 10.04 -17.88 -10.95
CA GLY A 208 10.19 -18.97 -9.99
C GLY A 208 11.17 -18.66 -8.87
N GLU A 209 12.34 -18.08 -9.19
CA GLU A 209 13.35 -17.66 -8.21
C GLU A 209 12.81 -16.58 -7.26
N ILE A 210 12.15 -15.56 -7.81
CA ILE A 210 11.52 -14.49 -7.02
C ILE A 210 10.43 -15.05 -6.10
N VAL A 211 9.58 -15.93 -6.61
CA VAL A 211 8.50 -16.57 -5.84
C VAL A 211 9.07 -17.42 -4.71
N ASN A 212 10.15 -18.18 -4.96
CA ASN A 212 10.81 -18.97 -3.93
C ASN A 212 11.39 -18.08 -2.83
N TYR A 213 12.10 -17.02 -3.23
CA TYR A 213 12.64 -16.04 -2.30
C TYR A 213 11.54 -15.40 -1.44
N LEU A 214 10.42 -15.00 -2.04
CA LEU A 214 9.30 -14.40 -1.31
C LEU A 214 8.57 -15.38 -0.40
N ALA A 215 8.43 -16.64 -0.80
CA ALA A 215 7.82 -17.68 0.03
C ALA A 215 8.64 -17.99 1.30
N GLU A 216 9.90 -17.57 1.36
CA GLU A 216 10.81 -17.76 2.50
C GLU A 216 11.11 -16.44 3.23
N GLU A 217 11.78 -15.49 2.57
CA GLU A 217 12.19 -14.20 3.15
C GLU A 217 11.03 -13.22 3.23
N GLY A 218 10.21 -13.13 2.17
CA GLY A 218 8.99 -12.30 2.18
C GLY A 218 8.01 -12.74 3.26
N TYR A 219 7.91 -14.05 3.51
CA TYR A 219 7.10 -14.62 4.57
C TYR A 219 7.50 -14.10 5.97
N GLN A 220 8.79 -13.90 6.26
CA GLN A 220 9.23 -13.41 7.57
C GLN A 220 8.67 -12.01 7.85
N VAL A 221 8.77 -11.09 6.89
CA VAL A 221 8.24 -9.72 6.99
C VAL A 221 6.71 -9.74 7.14
N LEU A 222 6.03 -10.59 6.36
CA LEU A 222 4.57 -10.71 6.42
C LEU A 222 4.10 -11.39 7.72
N SER A 223 4.87 -12.30 8.30
CA SER A 223 4.57 -12.93 9.58
C SER A 223 4.60 -11.90 10.73
N ASP A 224 5.63 -11.03 10.74
CA ASP A 224 5.69 -9.90 11.67
C ASP A 224 4.53 -8.93 11.44
N LEU A 225 4.20 -8.59 10.19
CA LEU A 225 3.05 -7.75 9.87
C LEU A 225 1.73 -8.37 10.39
N ARG A 226 1.51 -9.67 10.17
CA ARG A 226 0.34 -10.40 10.67
C ARG A 226 0.26 -10.34 12.18
N LYS A 227 1.37 -10.57 12.90
CA LYS A 227 1.42 -10.51 14.36
C LYS A 227 0.93 -9.15 14.87
N HIS A 228 1.38 -8.05 14.26
CA HIS A 228 0.94 -6.71 14.66
C HIS A 228 -0.52 -6.42 14.25
N GLN A 229 -0.98 -6.89 13.07
CA GLN A 229 -2.39 -6.82 12.71
C GLN A 229 -3.29 -7.54 13.74
N ALA A 230 -2.84 -8.69 14.26
CA ALA A 230 -3.54 -9.46 15.29
C ALA A 230 -3.52 -8.78 16.66
N GLN A 231 -2.37 -8.24 17.05
CA GLN A 231 -2.18 -7.56 18.33
C GLN A 231 -3.15 -6.37 18.47
N PHE A 232 -3.29 -5.60 17.39
CA PHE A 232 -4.05 -4.36 17.39
C PHE A 232 -5.55 -4.55 17.08
N ASP A 233 -5.95 -5.70 16.57
CA ASP A 233 -7.36 -6.03 16.36
C ASP A 233 -7.69 -7.49 16.75
N LYS A 234 -7.97 -7.65 18.04
CA LYS A 234 -8.31 -8.95 18.65
C LYS A 234 -9.79 -9.32 18.55
N HIS A 235 -10.66 -8.31 18.44
CA HIS A 235 -12.10 -8.48 18.68
C HIS A 235 -12.97 -8.04 17.49
N GLY A 236 -12.36 -7.52 16.42
CA GLY A 236 -13.12 -7.00 15.30
C GLY A 236 -13.75 -5.65 15.64
N LEU A 237 -14.67 -5.25 14.79
CA LEU A 237 -15.27 -3.92 14.74
C LEU A 237 -16.78 -3.94 15.03
N LEU A 238 -17.49 -5.03 14.74
CA LEU A 238 -18.96 -5.03 14.77
C LEU A 238 -19.53 -4.95 16.18
N GLY A 239 -18.81 -5.50 17.17
CA GLY A 239 -19.22 -5.50 18.58
C GLY A 239 -18.80 -4.27 19.40
N ARG A 240 -18.11 -3.28 18.80
CA ARG A 240 -17.67 -2.05 19.50
C ARG A 240 -18.58 -0.90 19.15
N ASP A 241 -18.70 0.13 19.98
CA ASP A 241 -19.32 1.39 19.56
C ASP A 241 -18.38 2.21 18.66
N PRO A 242 -18.90 3.00 17.69
CA PRO A 242 -18.07 3.78 16.78
C PRO A 242 -17.16 4.80 17.49
N GLU A 243 -17.62 5.30 18.63
CA GLU A 243 -16.90 6.26 19.48
C GLU A 243 -15.78 5.58 20.30
N ASP A 244 -15.87 4.25 20.47
CA ASP A 244 -14.92 3.43 21.23
C ASP A 244 -13.84 2.78 20.36
N ILE A 245 -13.73 3.18 19.08
CA ILE A 245 -12.69 2.65 18.20
C ILE A 245 -11.33 3.20 18.64
N SER A 246 -10.58 2.33 19.31
CA SER A 246 -9.25 2.63 19.81
C SER A 246 -8.25 2.94 18.70
N ASP A 247 -7.19 3.66 19.07
CA ASP A 247 -6.02 3.86 18.23
C ASP A 247 -5.43 2.54 17.74
N ASP A 248 -5.53 1.46 18.52
CA ASP A 248 -5.09 0.14 18.10
C ASP A 248 -5.83 -0.33 16.85
N TYR A 249 -7.16 -0.22 16.80
CA TYR A 249 -7.87 -0.61 15.57
C TYR A 249 -7.44 0.25 14.37
N SER A 250 -7.17 1.55 14.58
CA SER A 250 -6.61 2.44 13.54
C SER A 250 -5.22 2.00 13.08
N LYS A 251 -4.36 1.51 14.00
CA LYS A 251 -3.06 0.89 13.66
C LYS A 251 -3.27 -0.37 12.85
N ALA A 252 -4.16 -1.27 13.26
CA ALA A 252 -4.47 -2.49 12.49
C ALA A 252 -4.92 -2.16 11.07
N MET A 253 -5.82 -1.17 10.91
CA MET A 253 -6.28 -0.70 9.60
C MET A 253 -5.17 -0.07 8.76
N THR A 254 -4.21 0.61 9.38
CA THR A 254 -3.01 1.12 8.70
C THR A 254 -2.14 -0.03 8.18
N LEU A 255 -1.87 -1.03 9.03
CA LEU A 255 -1.09 -2.22 8.67
C LEU A 255 -1.77 -3.12 7.62
N ARG A 256 -3.09 -3.02 7.45
CA ARG A 256 -3.85 -3.75 6.41
C ARG A 256 -3.87 -3.04 5.07
N ASP A 257 -3.52 -1.76 5.02
CA ASP A 257 -3.53 -0.94 3.80
C ASP A 257 -2.12 -0.52 3.34
N CYS A 258 -1.09 -0.93 4.07
CA CYS A 258 0.30 -0.71 3.72
C CYS A 258 0.71 -1.38 2.40
N MET A 259 1.87 -0.98 1.90
CA MET A 259 2.51 -1.56 0.73
C MET A 259 3.77 -2.32 1.15
N LEU A 260 3.99 -3.50 0.60
CA LEU A 260 5.26 -4.21 0.62
C LEU A 260 5.94 -4.02 -0.74
N PHE A 261 7.04 -3.27 -0.76
CA PHE A 261 7.92 -3.16 -1.92
C PHE A 261 8.94 -4.27 -1.89
N VAL A 262 9.17 -4.89 -3.05
CA VAL A 262 10.23 -5.88 -3.24
C VAL A 262 11.03 -5.46 -4.46
N LYS A 263 12.28 -5.06 -4.25
CA LYS A 263 13.19 -4.62 -5.31
C LYS A 263 14.40 -5.53 -5.38
N GLY A 264 14.89 -5.85 -6.57
CA GLY A 264 16.14 -6.60 -6.72
C GLY A 264 16.65 -6.63 -8.16
N SER A 265 17.93 -6.98 -8.33
CA SER A 265 18.54 -7.15 -9.65
C SER A 265 18.07 -8.43 -10.33
N LEU A 266 17.82 -8.37 -11.63
CA LEU A 266 17.45 -9.52 -12.45
C LEU A 266 18.39 -10.72 -12.34
N ASN A 267 19.69 -10.45 -12.38
CA ASN A 267 20.70 -11.49 -12.52
C ASN A 267 21.18 -12.03 -11.16
N ALA A 268 20.72 -11.43 -10.06
CA ALA A 268 21.17 -11.73 -8.71
C ALA A 268 20.10 -11.41 -7.67
N PHE A 269 18.84 -11.73 -7.97
CA PHE A 269 17.69 -11.25 -7.19
C PHE A 269 17.82 -11.61 -5.70
N ALA A 270 18.03 -12.88 -5.37
CA ALA A 270 18.16 -13.32 -3.98
C ALA A 270 19.29 -12.63 -3.19
N ASN A 271 20.35 -12.19 -3.88
CA ASN A 271 21.50 -11.53 -3.25
C ASN A 271 21.34 -10.01 -3.13
N THR A 272 20.41 -9.42 -3.89
CA THR A 272 20.23 -7.96 -4.01
C THR A 272 18.84 -7.51 -3.60
N ALA A 273 17.97 -8.45 -3.22
CA ALA A 273 16.60 -8.19 -2.85
C ALA A 273 16.53 -7.28 -1.62
N ASP A 274 15.69 -6.26 -1.70
CA ASP A 274 15.35 -5.32 -0.65
C ASP A 274 13.82 -5.34 -0.49
N ILE A 275 13.36 -5.76 0.70
CA ILE A 275 11.94 -5.91 1.04
C ILE A 275 11.57 -4.86 2.08
N ARG A 276 10.67 -3.93 1.75
CA ARG A 276 10.29 -2.85 2.69
C ARG A 276 8.80 -2.58 2.73
N LEU A 277 8.30 -2.40 3.94
CA LEU A 277 6.96 -1.86 4.20
C LEU A 277 6.94 -0.34 4.04
N ALA A 278 5.91 0.16 3.37
CA ALA A 278 5.64 1.57 3.11
C ALA A 278 4.13 1.86 3.23
N ASP A 279 3.73 3.11 2.96
CA ASP A 279 2.31 3.54 3.01
C ASP A 279 1.68 3.33 4.40
N LEU A 280 2.47 3.61 5.46
CA LEU A 280 2.09 3.47 6.88
C LEU A 280 1.51 4.78 7.45
N ASP A 281 0.65 5.43 6.67
CA ASP A 281 -0.05 6.64 7.11
C ASP A 281 -1.20 6.27 8.06
N PHE A 282 -1.16 6.81 9.28
CA PHE A 282 -2.10 6.47 10.33
C PHE A 282 -3.56 6.70 9.89
N LYS A 283 -4.38 5.64 9.95
CA LYS A 283 -5.78 5.67 9.52
C LYS A 283 -6.67 6.18 10.66
N HIS A 284 -6.63 7.48 10.94
CA HIS A 284 -7.46 8.11 11.98
C HIS A 284 -8.93 7.68 11.89
N ALA A 285 -9.49 7.32 13.05
CA ALA A 285 -10.87 6.89 13.25
C ALA A 285 -11.87 8.06 13.18
N HIS A 286 -11.95 8.72 12.02
CA HIS A 286 -13.04 9.67 11.77
C HIS A 286 -14.39 8.92 11.76
N PRO A 287 -15.46 9.44 12.39
CA PRO A 287 -16.75 8.76 12.49
C PRO A 287 -17.26 8.18 11.17
N ASP A 288 -17.25 8.95 10.08
CA ASP A 288 -17.69 8.48 8.76
C ASP A 288 -16.86 7.31 8.23
N LYS A 289 -15.56 7.31 8.50
CA LYS A 289 -14.65 6.24 8.07
C LYS A 289 -14.90 4.97 8.89
N VAL A 290 -15.10 5.11 10.20
CA VAL A 290 -15.46 4.01 11.09
C VAL A 290 -16.81 3.40 10.68
N GLN A 291 -17.81 4.24 10.42
CA GLN A 291 -19.12 3.79 9.94
C GLN A 291 -19.01 3.05 8.62
N ARG A 292 -18.20 3.54 7.68
CA ARG A 292 -17.92 2.83 6.42
C ARG A 292 -17.26 1.47 6.65
N TRP A 293 -16.29 1.38 7.56
CA TRP A 293 -15.65 0.11 7.89
C TRP A 293 -16.66 -0.89 8.48
N LYS A 294 -17.49 -0.43 9.42
CA LYS A 294 -18.56 -1.22 10.04
C LYS A 294 -19.58 -1.69 9.01
N SER A 295 -20.09 -0.77 8.20
CA SER A 295 -21.06 -1.08 7.16
C SER A 295 -20.51 -2.10 6.16
N THR A 296 -19.24 -1.95 5.76
CA THR A 296 -18.57 -2.93 4.88
C THR A 296 -18.51 -4.29 5.57
N GLU A 297 -18.03 -4.36 6.81
CA GLU A 297 -17.87 -5.64 7.52
C GLU A 297 -19.22 -6.33 7.76
N ARG A 298 -20.22 -5.57 8.22
CA ARG A 298 -21.58 -6.06 8.45
C ARG A 298 -22.19 -6.61 7.17
N THR A 299 -22.01 -5.92 6.04
CA THR A 299 -22.47 -6.40 4.74
C THR A 299 -21.84 -7.74 4.38
N LEU A 300 -20.52 -7.90 4.59
CA LEU A 300 -19.82 -9.17 4.30
C LEU A 300 -20.34 -10.32 5.15
N VAL A 301 -20.68 -10.07 6.41
CA VAL A 301 -21.24 -11.05 7.35
C VAL A 301 -22.70 -11.37 7.01
N ASP A 302 -23.57 -10.37 7.04
CA ASP A 302 -25.02 -10.54 7.00
C ASP A 302 -25.52 -11.04 5.64
N GLN A 303 -24.81 -10.72 4.55
CA GLN A 303 -25.18 -11.15 3.20
C GLN A 303 -24.44 -12.43 2.75
N GLY A 304 -23.75 -13.14 3.65
CA GLY A 304 -23.19 -14.46 3.34
C GLY A 304 -21.94 -14.47 2.45
N TRP A 305 -21.30 -13.32 2.21
CA TRP A 305 -20.10 -13.23 1.36
C TRP A 305 -18.92 -14.05 1.90
N TYR A 306 -18.85 -14.25 3.22
CA TYR A 306 -17.86 -15.12 3.87
C TYR A 306 -18.13 -16.62 3.67
N THR A 307 -19.39 -17.01 3.65
CA THR A 307 -19.87 -18.41 3.64
C THR A 307 -20.25 -18.89 2.24
N SER A 308 -20.16 -18.02 1.22
CA SER A 308 -20.60 -18.32 -0.14
C SER A 308 -22.10 -18.61 -0.25
N THR A 309 -22.88 -17.95 0.60
CA THR A 309 -24.35 -18.05 0.63
C THR A 309 -25.02 -16.74 0.20
N GLU A 310 -24.26 -15.82 -0.39
CA GLU A 310 -24.84 -14.65 -1.05
C GLU A 310 -25.89 -15.08 -2.08
N VAL A 311 -27.03 -14.39 -2.11
CA VAL A 311 -28.10 -14.65 -3.09
C VAL A 311 -27.83 -13.77 -4.31
N ASP A 312 -27.84 -14.38 -5.51
CA ASP A 312 -27.88 -13.63 -6.76
C ASP A 312 -29.27 -12.96 -6.88
N GLU A 313 -29.41 -11.72 -6.40
CA GLU A 313 -30.64 -10.94 -6.59
C GLU A 313 -30.96 -10.65 -8.08
N GLY A 314 -30.11 -11.10 -9.01
CA GLY A 314 -30.29 -11.01 -10.46
C GLY A 314 -31.01 -12.18 -11.15
N ALA A 315 -31.43 -13.24 -10.42
CA ALA A 315 -32.08 -14.42 -11.03
C ALA A 315 -33.57 -14.59 -10.69
N ALA A 316 -34.15 -13.73 -9.85
CA ALA A 316 -35.59 -13.73 -9.55
C ALA A 316 -36.28 -12.58 -10.30
N GLY A 317 -36.48 -12.74 -11.61
CA GLY A 317 -37.09 -11.70 -12.42
C GLY A 317 -37.23 -12.02 -13.91
N THR A 318 -37.69 -13.23 -14.25
CA THR A 318 -38.36 -13.52 -15.54
C THR A 318 -39.47 -14.51 -15.32
#